data_AF-A0A3B9PHK3-F1
#
_entry.id   AF-A0A3B9PHK3-F1
#
_cell.length_a   1.000
_cell.length_b   1.000
_cell.length_c   1.000
_cell.angle_alpha   90.00
_cell.angle_beta   90.00
_cell.angle_gamma   90.00
#
_symmetry.space_group_name_H-M   'P 1'
#
loop_
_entity.id
_entity.type
_entity.pdbx_description
1 polymer ?
#
loop_
_entity_poly.entity_id
_entity_poly.type
_entity_poly.pdbx_seq_one_letter_code
_entity_poly.pdbx_strand_id
1 'polypeptide(L)'
;VRDGYEAATKAELPLQLFAMLEALPLAQITSFIAIILVVVFFVTSSDSGSLVIDVIAAGGKVDAPLPQRVFWCTFEGLVAIALILGGGLVALQAMAVSTGLPFTVVLLMSAVAVVKGLMSEPRAS
;
A
#
# COMPACT_ATOMS: atom_id res chain seq x y z
N VAL A 1 -30.17 1.00 -14.57
CA VAL A 1 -29.48 0.71 -13.29
C VAL A 1 -28.62 -0.56 -13.38
N ARG A 2 -29.15 -1.71 -13.86
CA ARG A 2 -28.36 -2.96 -14.00
C ARG A 2 -27.14 -2.86 -14.94
N ASP A 3 -27.23 -2.09 -16.02
CA ASP A 3 -26.14 -1.97 -17.01
C ASP A 3 -24.88 -1.27 -16.44
N GLY A 4 -25.03 -0.31 -15.53
CA GLY A 4 -23.90 0.39 -14.89
C GLY A 4 -23.10 -0.49 -13.92
N TYR A 5 -23.76 -1.43 -13.23
CA TYR A 5 -23.08 -2.38 -12.35
C TYR A 5 -22.34 -3.48 -13.12
N GLU A 6 -22.86 -3.89 -14.27
CA GLU A 6 -22.18 -4.85 -15.13
C GLU A 6 -20.93 -4.24 -15.79
N ALA A 7 -21.01 -2.98 -16.23
CA ALA A 7 -19.86 -2.25 -16.76
C ALA A 7 -18.74 -2.11 -15.72
N ALA A 8 -19.08 -1.77 -14.48
CA ALA A 8 -18.13 -1.71 -13.37
C ALA A 8 -17.47 -3.05 -13.05
N THR A 9 -18.22 -4.15 -13.10
CA THR A 9 -17.69 -5.48 -12.75
C THR A 9 -16.74 -6.02 -13.83
N LYS A 10 -16.96 -5.63 -15.09
CA LYS A 10 -16.17 -6.08 -16.24
C LYS A 10 -15.00 -5.14 -16.58
N ALA A 11 -14.97 -3.94 -16.00
CA ALA A 11 -13.88 -2.99 -16.21
C ALA A 11 -12.56 -3.53 -15.65
N GLU A 12 -11.45 -3.10 -16.26
CA GLU A 12 -10.12 -3.38 -15.71
C GLU A 12 -10.00 -2.76 -14.31
N LEU A 13 -9.31 -3.45 -13.40
CA LEU A 13 -9.16 -3.07 -12.00
C LEU A 13 -8.81 -1.58 -11.77
N PRO A 14 -7.90 -0.94 -12.53
CA PRO A 14 -7.61 0.48 -12.37
C PRO A 14 -8.77 1.41 -12.78
N LEU A 15 -9.62 0.96 -13.69
CA LEU A 15 -10.76 1.71 -14.25
C LEU A 15 -12.07 1.44 -13.51
N GLN A 16 -12.14 0.36 -12.73
CA GLN A 16 -13.35 -0.09 -12.05
C GLN A 16 -13.99 0.97 -11.15
N LEU A 17 -13.18 1.75 -10.42
CA LEU A 17 -13.66 2.87 -9.60
C LEU A 17 -14.33 3.94 -10.47
N PHE A 18 -13.73 4.30 -11.60
CA PHE A 18 -14.25 5.32 -12.50
C PHE A 18 -15.50 4.85 -13.23
N ALA A 19 -15.55 3.58 -13.64
CA ALA A 19 -16.75 2.95 -14.22
C ALA A 19 -17.91 2.91 -13.22
N MET A 20 -17.65 2.71 -11.91
CA MET A 20 -18.66 2.85 -10.87
C MET A 20 -19.17 4.29 -10.73
N LEU A 21 -18.25 5.26 -10.77
CA LEU A 21 -18.58 6.68 -10.64
C LEU A 21 -19.37 7.21 -11.86
N GLU A 22 -19.14 6.67 -13.05
CA GLU A 22 -19.90 6.97 -14.27
C GLU A 22 -21.39 6.63 -14.16
N ALA A 23 -21.75 5.65 -13.33
CA ALA A 23 -23.15 5.29 -13.08
C ALA A 23 -23.90 6.29 -12.16
N LEU A 24 -23.19 7.27 -11.57
CA LEU A 24 -23.75 8.26 -10.65
C LEU A 24 -23.93 9.64 -11.31
N PRO A 25 -24.98 10.41 -10.95
CA PRO A 25 -25.06 11.80 -11.36
C PRO A 25 -23.85 12.57 -10.80
N LEU A 26 -23.21 13.41 -11.63
CA LEU A 26 -21.94 14.11 -11.34
C LEU A 26 -20.65 13.27 -11.48
N ALA A 27 -20.68 12.21 -12.28
CA ALA A 27 -19.53 11.36 -12.60
C ALA A 27 -18.21 12.12 -12.91
N GLN A 28 -18.28 13.20 -13.71
CA GLN A 28 -17.09 13.95 -14.11
C GLN A 28 -16.41 14.67 -12.92
N ILE A 29 -17.20 15.28 -12.02
CA ILE A 29 -16.68 16.00 -10.85
C ILE A 29 -16.11 14.98 -9.84
N THR A 30 -16.86 13.92 -9.58
CA THR A 30 -16.47 12.89 -8.61
C THR A 30 -15.25 12.10 -9.08
N SER A 31 -15.12 11.81 -10.39
CA SER A 31 -13.92 11.20 -10.98
C SER A 31 -12.69 12.11 -10.86
N PHE A 32 -12.85 13.42 -11.09
CA PHE A 32 -11.76 14.38 -10.91
C PHE A 32 -11.27 14.42 -9.45
N ILE A 33 -12.20 14.47 -8.49
CA ILE A 33 -11.87 14.42 -7.06
C ILE A 33 -11.19 13.09 -6.71
N ALA A 34 -11.68 11.97 -7.26
CA ALA A 34 -11.09 10.65 -7.01
C ALA A 34 -9.62 10.57 -7.46
N ILE A 35 -9.27 11.15 -8.63
CA ILE A 35 -7.88 11.22 -9.10
C ILE A 35 -7.01 11.97 -8.09
N ILE A 36 -7.46 13.13 -7.61
CA ILE A 36 -6.72 13.93 -6.62
C ILE A 36 -6.53 13.12 -5.34
N LEU A 37 -7.57 12.45 -4.84
CA LEU A 37 -7.49 11.64 -3.63
C LEU A 37 -6.51 10.48 -3.79
N VAL A 38 -6.52 9.77 -4.91
CA VAL A 38 -5.57 8.68 -5.19
C VAL A 38 -4.13 9.20 -5.13
N VAL A 39 -3.85 10.35 -5.75
CA VAL A 39 -2.52 10.96 -5.73
C VAL A 39 -2.09 11.34 -4.30
N VAL A 40 -2.98 11.99 -3.54
CA VAL A 40 -2.66 12.41 -2.16
C VAL A 40 -2.42 11.19 -1.26
N PHE A 41 -3.30 10.19 -1.29
CA PHE A 41 -3.12 8.97 -0.52
C PHE A 41 -1.84 8.23 -0.90
N PHE A 42 -1.51 8.18 -2.19
CA PHE A 42 -0.28 7.57 -2.67
C PHE A 42 0.96 8.29 -2.11
N VAL A 43 1.02 9.62 -2.21
CA VAL A 43 2.15 10.42 -1.70
C VAL A 43 2.30 10.26 -0.18
N THR A 44 1.21 10.40 0.59
CA THR A 44 1.25 10.28 2.05
C THR A 44 1.61 8.86 2.50
N SER A 45 1.09 7.84 1.82
CA SER A 45 1.44 6.43 2.10
C SER A 45 2.89 6.14 1.76
N SER A 46 3.41 6.68 0.66
CA SER A 46 4.81 6.50 0.24
C SER A 46 5.77 7.18 1.22
N ASP A 47 5.46 8.40 1.67
CA ASP A 47 6.26 9.10 2.68
C ASP A 47 6.35 8.28 3.98
N SER A 48 5.20 7.79 4.47
CA SER A 48 5.14 6.93 5.66
C SER A 48 5.89 5.60 5.48
N GLY A 49 5.81 4.98 4.30
CA GLY A 49 6.48 3.72 3.98
C GLY A 49 8.01 3.85 3.96
N SER A 50 8.52 4.89 3.29
CA SER A 50 9.96 5.15 3.20
C SER A 50 10.58 5.41 4.59
N LEU A 51 9.85 6.09 5.48
CA LEU A 51 10.27 6.32 6.86
C LEU A 51 10.41 5.02 7.64
N VAL A 52 9.48 4.07 7.50
CA VAL A 52 9.56 2.77 8.20
C VAL A 52 10.79 1.98 7.73
N ILE A 53 11.05 1.99 6.43
CA ILE A 53 12.20 1.28 5.83
C ILE A 53 13.51 1.90 6.30
N ASP A 54 13.59 3.23 6.35
CA ASP A 54 14.74 3.95 6.88
C ASP A 54 15.03 3.60 8.34
N VAL A 55 13.99 3.57 9.19
CA VAL A 55 14.14 3.24 10.61
C VAL A 55 14.65 1.80 10.79
N ILE A 56 14.15 0.84 10.01
CA ILE A 56 14.61 -0.55 10.04
C ILE A 56 16.06 -0.64 9.56
N ALA A 57 16.40 0.03 8.44
CA ALA A 57 17.73 0.00 7.85
C ALA A 57 18.79 0.74 8.70
N ALA A 58 18.38 1.74 9.49
CA ALA A 58 19.25 2.46 10.43
C ALA A 58 19.39 1.76 11.80
N GLY A 59 18.87 0.53 11.96
CA GLY A 59 18.95 -0.24 13.21
C GLY A 59 18.05 0.29 14.33
N GLY A 60 16.93 0.94 13.98
CA GLY A 60 15.96 1.51 14.92
C GLY A 60 16.23 2.96 15.31
N LYS A 61 17.24 3.62 14.73
CA LYS A 61 17.49 5.05 14.94
C LYS A 61 16.58 5.88 14.03
N VAL A 62 15.82 6.79 14.64
CA VAL A 62 14.84 7.64 13.94
C VAL A 62 15.52 8.71 13.09
N ASP A 63 16.76 9.09 13.41
CA ASP A 63 17.61 9.98 12.61
C ASP A 63 18.39 9.19 11.53
N ALA A 64 17.69 8.69 10.52
CA ALA A 64 18.32 8.18 9.31
C ALA A 64 18.74 9.36 8.40
N PRO A 65 19.94 9.34 7.79
CA PRO A 65 20.42 10.45 6.97
C PRO A 65 19.57 10.59 5.69
N LEU A 66 19.17 11.83 5.35
CA LEU A 66 18.33 12.19 4.19
C LEU A 66 18.67 11.48 2.85
N PRO A 67 19.96 11.23 2.49
CA PRO A 67 20.32 10.50 1.28
C PRO A 67 19.82 9.04 1.24
N GLN A 68 19.73 8.39 2.40
CA GLN A 68 19.26 7.00 2.51
C GLN A 68 17.77 6.88 2.21
N ARG A 69 16.96 7.85 2.67
CA ARG A 69 15.53 7.93 2.36
C ARG A 69 15.25 8.07 0.89
N VAL A 70 15.99 8.98 0.24
CA VAL A 70 15.84 9.24 -1.20
C VAL A 70 16.24 8.01 -2.01
N PHE A 71 17.27 7.28 -1.57
CA PHE A 71 17.67 6.02 -2.19
C PHE A 71 16.54 4.98 -2.14
N TRP A 72 15.93 4.74 -0.97
CA TRP A 72 14.83 3.76 -0.84
C TRP A 72 13.58 4.17 -1.60
N CYS A 73 13.16 5.43 -1.52
CA CYS A 73 12.02 5.96 -2.29
C CYS A 73 12.22 5.81 -3.81
N THR A 74 13.42 6.11 -4.32
CA THR A 74 13.73 5.98 -5.75
C THR A 74 13.77 4.50 -6.16
N PHE A 75 14.34 3.63 -5.32
CA PHE A 75 14.44 2.21 -5.60
C PHE A 75 13.07 1.53 -5.64
N GLU A 76 12.17 1.85 -4.70
CA GLU A 76 10.78 1.39 -4.71
C GLU A 76 10.04 1.81 -5.98
N GLY A 77 10.19 3.08 -6.39
CA GLY A 77 9.63 3.58 -7.64
C GLY A 77 10.16 2.85 -8.87
N LEU A 78 11.47 2.57 -8.92
CA LEU A 78 12.08 1.81 -10.01
C LEU A 78 11.58 0.37 -10.07
N VAL A 79 11.44 -0.30 -8.94
CA VAL A 79 10.88 -1.66 -8.86
C VAL A 79 9.42 -1.66 -9.33
N ALA A 80 8.62 -0.67 -8.92
CA ALA A 80 7.24 -0.54 -9.38
C ALA A 80 7.17 -0.37 -10.92
N ILE A 81 8.00 0.51 -11.50
CA ILE A 81 8.07 0.70 -12.95
C ILE A 81 8.49 -0.60 -13.65
N ALA A 82 9.51 -1.29 -13.15
CA ALA A 82 10.00 -2.54 -13.72
C ALA A 82 8.91 -3.63 -13.73
N LEU A 83 8.13 -3.74 -12.66
CA LEU A 83 7.02 -4.70 -12.57
C LEU A 83 5.86 -4.36 -13.50
N ILE A 84 5.54 -3.07 -13.64
CA ILE A 84 4.53 -2.61 -14.59
C ILE A 84 4.96 -2.98 -16.03
N LEU A 85 6.22 -2.76 -16.38
CA LEU A 85 6.74 -3.09 -17.72
C LEU A 85 6.84 -4.61 -17.97
N GLY A 86 7.15 -5.40 -16.93
CA GLY A 86 7.36 -6.84 -17.05
C GLY A 86 6.08 -7.68 -17.10
N GLY A 87 5.00 -7.24 -16.46
CA GLY A 87 3.74 -7.99 -16.45
C GLY A 87 2.53 -7.22 -15.93
N GLY A 88 2.63 -5.88 -15.89
CA GLY A 88 1.53 -4.99 -15.52
C GLY A 88 0.98 -5.25 -14.11
N LEU A 89 -0.33 -5.08 -13.98
CA LEU A 89 -1.03 -5.23 -12.70
C LEU A 89 -0.94 -6.65 -12.13
N VAL A 90 -0.94 -7.67 -12.99
CA VAL A 90 -0.87 -9.08 -12.55
C VAL A 90 0.48 -9.34 -11.88
N ALA A 91 1.58 -8.82 -12.45
CA ALA A 91 2.90 -8.92 -11.82
C ALA A 91 2.97 -8.18 -10.48
N LEU A 92 2.39 -6.98 -10.39
CA LEU A 92 2.32 -6.23 -9.14
C LEU A 92 1.53 -7.00 -8.06
N GLN A 93 0.39 -7.58 -8.41
CA GLN A 93 -0.42 -8.38 -7.48
C GLN A 93 0.30 -9.65 -7.04
N ALA A 94 0.93 -10.37 -7.98
CA ALA A 94 1.69 -11.57 -7.66
C ALA A 94 2.86 -11.27 -6.71
N MET A 95 3.58 -10.15 -6.93
CA MET A 95 4.65 -9.69 -6.04
C MET A 95 4.10 -9.33 -4.66
N ALA A 96 3.00 -8.59 -4.56
CA ALA A 96 2.37 -8.24 -3.29
C ALA A 96 1.91 -9.48 -2.50
N VAL A 97 1.28 -10.46 -3.16
CA VAL A 97 0.80 -11.69 -2.50
C VAL A 97 1.97 -12.58 -2.06
N SER A 98 2.96 -12.76 -2.92
CA SER A 98 4.13 -13.61 -2.62
C SER A 98 5.02 -13.04 -1.52
N THR A 99 5.15 -11.72 -1.41
CA THR A 99 5.87 -11.04 -0.32
C THR A 99 5.04 -10.92 0.96
N GLY A 100 3.72 -10.75 0.84
CA GLY A 100 2.82 -10.65 1.99
C GLY A 100 2.66 -11.96 2.77
N LEU A 101 2.69 -13.11 2.10
CA LEU A 101 2.57 -14.42 2.73
C LEU A 101 3.66 -14.71 3.79
N PRO A 102 4.98 -14.62 3.50
CA PRO A 102 6.00 -14.82 4.52
C PRO A 102 5.94 -13.77 5.62
N PHE A 103 5.62 -12.51 5.30
CA PHE A 103 5.47 -11.46 6.31
C PHE A 103 4.29 -11.72 7.26
N THR A 104 3.21 -12.33 6.78
CA THR A 104 2.09 -12.75 7.62
C THR A 104 2.52 -13.72 8.72
N VAL A 105 3.43 -14.66 8.42
CA VAL A 105 3.98 -15.57 9.43
C VAL A 105 4.75 -14.79 10.51
N VAL A 106 5.53 -13.79 10.11
CA VAL A 106 6.25 -12.91 11.05
C VAL A 106 5.27 -12.12 11.92
N LEU A 107 4.20 -11.58 11.33
CA LEU A 107 3.17 -10.86 12.07
C LEU A 107 2.47 -11.76 13.09
N LEU A 108 2.13 -13.01 12.74
CA LEU A 108 1.55 -13.97 13.68
C LEU A 108 2.50 -14.26 14.85
N MET A 109 3.80 -14.44 14.59
CA MET A 109 4.79 -14.59 15.66
C MET A 109 4.88 -13.35 16.54
N SER A 110 4.85 -12.15 15.95
CA SER A 110 4.84 -10.90 16.72
C SER A 110 3.59 -10.74 17.58
N ALA A 111 2.42 -11.14 17.07
CA ALA A 111 1.17 -11.11 17.85
C ALA A 111 1.26 -12.03 19.07
N VAL A 112 1.80 -13.24 18.90
CA VAL A 112 2.06 -14.16 20.03
C VAL A 112 3.09 -13.58 21.00
N ALA A 113 4.15 -12.93 20.50
CA ALA A 113 5.17 -12.30 21.33
C ALA A 113 4.60 -11.13 22.15
N VAL A 114 3.71 -10.31 21.56
CA VAL A 114 3.02 -9.21 22.25
C VAL A 114 2.12 -9.77 23.36
N VAL A 115 1.33 -10.81 23.07
CA VAL A 115 0.47 -11.44 24.09
C VAL A 115 1.31 -12.00 25.24
N LYS A 116 2.42 -12.70 24.93
CA LYS A 116 3.34 -13.20 25.95
C LYS A 116 3.99 -12.07 26.75
N GLY A 117 4.40 -10.98 26.09
CA GLY A 117 4.98 -9.80 26.71
C GLY A 117 4.02 -9.17 27.71
N LEU A 118 2.77 -8.94 27.32
CA LEU A 118 1.71 -8.40 28.18
C LEU A 118 1.38 -9.35 29.35
N MET A 119 1.45 -10.66 29.16
CA MET A 119 1.25 -11.63 30.24
C MET A 119 2.44 -11.71 31.21
N SER A 120 3.64 -11.37 30.76
CA SER A 120 4.86 -11.33 31.57
C SER A 120 5.08 -10.01 32.32
N GLU A 121 4.27 -8.99 32.02
CA GLU A 121 4.35 -7.70 32.67
C GLU A 121 3.83 -7.82 34.13
N PRO A 122 4.63 -7.46 35.15
CA PRO A 122 4.17 -7.47 36.53
C PRO A 122 2.98 -6.52 36.65
N ARG A 123 1.83 -7.04 37.06
CA ARG A 123 0.69 -6.18 37.41
C ARG A 123 1.16 -5.26 38.53
N ALA A 124 1.19 -3.96 38.26
CA ALA A 124 1.48 -2.96 39.28
C ALA A 124 0.50 -3.14 40.45
N SER A 125 1.00 -3.72 41.55
CA SER A 125 0.36 -3.77 42.86
C SER A 125 1.13 -2.88 43.80
#